data_AF-A0A919Z0W4-F1
#
_entry.id   AF-A0A919Z0W4-F1
#
_cell.length_a   1.000
_cell.length_b   1.000
_cell.length_c   1.000
_cell.angle_alpha   90.00
_cell.angle_beta   90.00
_cell.angle_gamma   90.00
#
_symmetry.space_group_name_H-M   'P 1'
#
loop_
_entity.id
_entity.type
_entity.pdbx_description
1 polymer ?
#
loop_
_entity_poly.entity_id
_entity_poly.type
_entity_poly.pdbx_seq_one_letter_code
_entity_poly.pdbx_strand_id
1 'polypeptide(L)'
;MPHILNRVQEWMDACQQILDHMEVPSSAQAQVEQMRSLLNTEREKLGAVHSAAPDTSSASLESLKSNLTELERLNEQLLAMTEQRYSEATGNAMATFESQSLNQQLHEEQAYHGKIDFKSSQKLQENLKKIQQALT
;
A
#
# COMPACT_ATOMS: atom_id res chain seq x y z
N MET A 1 18.87 0.67 16.12
CA MET A 1 17.47 0.20 16.22
C MET A 1 16.43 1.31 16.20
N PRO A 2 16.44 2.36 17.05
CA PRO A 2 15.33 3.33 17.10
C PRO A 2 15.11 4.10 15.78
N HIS A 3 16.18 4.44 15.05
CA HIS A 3 16.07 5.08 13.74
C HIS A 3 15.41 4.20 12.67
N ILE A 4 15.60 2.88 12.74
CA ILE A 4 15.01 1.93 11.80
C ILE A 4 13.51 1.80 12.08
N LEU A 5 13.12 1.67 13.35
CA LEU A 5 11.71 1.58 13.73
C LEU A 5 10.93 2.86 13.41
N ASN A 6 11.55 4.04 13.58
CA ASN A 6 10.95 5.30 13.11
C ASN A 6 10.72 5.29 11.59
N ARG A 7 11.67 4.75 10.82
CA ARG A 7 11.54 4.69 9.36
C ARG A 7 10.47 3.69 8.92
N VAL A 8 10.36 2.56 9.62
CA VAL A 8 9.27 1.59 9.44
C VAL A 8 7.92 2.26 9.71
N GLN A 9 7.79 3.00 10.81
CA GLN A 9 6.56 3.75 11.13
C GLN A 9 6.19 4.73 10.02
N GLU A 10 7.14 5.52 9.51
CA GLU A 10 6.88 6.46 8.41
C GLU A 10 6.39 5.75 7.13
N TRP A 11 6.96 4.59 6.78
CA TRP A 11 6.48 3.83 5.62
C TRP A 11 5.11 3.23 5.85
N MET A 12 4.80 2.76 7.06
CA MET A 12 3.46 2.28 7.41
C MET A 12 2.42 3.40 7.37
N ASP A 13 2.78 4.59 7.85
CA ASP A 13 1.92 5.78 7.77
C ASP A 13 1.65 6.17 6.30
N ALA A 14 2.68 6.11 5.45
CA ALA A 14 2.51 6.34 4.02
C ALA A 14 1.61 5.28 3.35
N CYS A 15 1.74 4.01 3.74
CA CYS A 15 0.83 2.95 3.28
C CYS A 15 -0.62 3.23 3.67
N GLN A 16 -0.85 3.68 4.92
CA GLN A 16 -2.19 4.03 5.40
C GLN A 16 -2.77 5.20 4.60
N GLN A 17 -2.00 6.27 4.39
CA GLN A 17 -2.44 7.43 3.59
C GLN A 17 -2.81 7.03 2.17
N ILE A 18 -2.02 6.15 1.54
CA ILE A 18 -2.35 5.62 0.21
C ILE A 18 -3.70 4.93 0.24
N LEU A 19 -3.89 3.98 1.17
CA LEU A 19 -5.15 3.23 1.26
C LEU A 19 -6.34 4.14 1.55
N ASP A 20 -6.20 5.17 2.38
CA ASP A 20 -7.27 6.12 2.73
C ASP A 20 -7.74 6.95 1.53
N HIS A 21 -6.88 7.14 0.53
CA HIS A 21 -7.16 7.93 -0.67
C HIS A 21 -7.42 7.10 -1.93
N MET A 22 -7.38 5.77 -1.86
CA MET A 22 -7.69 4.92 -3.01
C MET A 22 -9.20 4.86 -3.29
N GLU A 23 -9.57 5.00 -4.56
CA GLU A 23 -10.96 4.99 -5.05
C GLU A 23 -11.22 3.69 -5.83
N VAL A 24 -11.07 2.58 -5.12
CA VAL A 24 -11.27 1.24 -5.68
C VAL A 24 -12.74 0.92 -5.91
N PRO A 25 -13.07 0.04 -6.88
CA PRO A 25 -14.42 -0.47 -7.01
C PRO A 25 -14.86 -1.21 -5.75
N SER A 26 -16.18 -1.31 -5.54
CA SER A 26 -16.79 -2.00 -4.40
C SER A 26 -16.32 -3.46 -4.26
N SER A 27 -15.96 -4.11 -5.37
CA SER A 27 -15.39 -5.47 -5.39
C SER A 27 -14.06 -5.61 -4.65
N ALA A 28 -13.28 -4.53 -4.52
CA ALA A 28 -12.00 -4.51 -3.81
C ALA A 28 -12.06 -3.77 -2.47
N GLN A 29 -13.22 -3.23 -2.10
CA GLN A 29 -13.34 -2.42 -0.89
C GLN A 29 -13.07 -3.21 0.38
N ALA A 30 -13.59 -4.45 0.46
CA ALA A 30 -13.33 -5.35 1.59
C ALA A 30 -11.83 -5.68 1.73
N GLN A 31 -11.13 -5.83 0.61
CA GLN A 31 -9.68 -6.09 0.58
C GLN A 31 -8.90 -4.87 1.09
N VAL A 32 -9.24 -3.66 0.63
CA VAL A 32 -8.63 -2.42 1.13
C VAL A 32 -8.90 -2.21 2.62
N GLU A 33 -10.11 -2.49 3.09
CA GLU A 33 -10.47 -2.43 4.51
C GLU A 33 -9.68 -3.45 5.35
N GLN A 34 -9.48 -4.66 4.84
CA GLN A 34 -8.63 -5.66 5.49
C GLN A 34 -7.19 -5.14 5.60
N MET A 35 -6.64 -4.56 4.55
CA MET A 35 -5.28 -3.99 4.56
C MET A 35 -5.15 -2.83 5.56
N ARG A 36 -6.13 -1.93 5.63
CA ARG A 36 -6.17 -0.84 6.62
C ARG A 36 -6.19 -1.39 8.05
N SER A 37 -7.00 -2.43 8.30
CA SER A 37 -7.10 -3.08 9.61
C SER A 37 -5.77 -3.70 10.05
N LEU A 38 -5.11 -4.42 9.14
CA LEU A 38 -3.78 -5.00 9.39
C LEU A 38 -2.73 -3.92 9.68
N LEU A 39 -2.67 -2.86 8.86
CA LEU A 39 -1.72 -1.77 9.06
C LEU A 39 -1.93 -1.05 10.40
N ASN A 40 -3.18 -0.73 10.76
CA ASN A 40 -3.47 -0.08 12.03
C ASN A 40 -3.08 -0.95 13.23
N THR A 41 -3.41 -2.24 13.18
CA THR A 41 -3.01 -3.19 14.23
C THR A 41 -1.50 -3.23 14.42
N GLU A 42 -0.74 -3.26 13.33
CA GLU A 42 0.73 -3.32 13.42
C GLU A 42 1.37 -1.97 13.81
N ARG A 43 0.78 -0.83 13.42
CA ARG A 43 1.23 0.50 13.87
C ARG A 43 1.10 0.64 15.38
N GLU A 44 -0.02 0.21 15.94
CA GLU A 44 -0.24 0.23 17.40
C GLU A 44 0.79 -0.65 18.13
N LYS A 45 1.07 -1.85 17.61
CA LYS A 45 2.08 -2.75 18.15
C LYS A 45 3.49 -2.17 18.05
N LEU A 46 3.84 -1.51 16.95
CA LEU A 46 5.15 -0.89 16.78
C LEU A 46 5.36 0.26 17.78
N GLY A 47 4.32 1.06 18.04
CA GLY A 47 4.34 2.07 19.10
C GLY A 47 4.54 1.47 20.50
N ALA A 48 3.98 0.29 20.77
CA ALA A 48 4.22 -0.44 22.00
C ALA A 48 5.66 -0.97 22.10
N VAL A 49 6.30 -1.36 21.00
CA VAL A 49 7.71 -1.79 20.96
C VAL A 49 8.66 -0.65 21.37
N HIS A 50 8.37 0.60 20.99
CA HIS A 50 9.14 1.77 21.46
C HIS A 50 9.12 1.94 22.99
N SER A 51 8.13 1.35 23.66
CA SER A 51 7.85 1.57 25.08
C SER A 51 8.11 0.34 25.96
N ALA A 52 8.44 -0.82 25.37
CA ALA A 52 8.44 -2.12 26.05
C ALA A 52 9.83 -2.72 26.31
N ALA A 53 9.88 -3.68 27.24
CA ALA A 53 11.07 -4.46 27.59
C ALA A 53 11.52 -5.40 26.45
N PRO A 54 12.79 -5.86 26.42
CA PRO A 54 13.38 -6.56 25.28
C PRO A 54 12.60 -7.79 24.79
N ASP A 55 12.02 -8.58 25.70
CA ASP A 55 11.30 -9.81 25.37
C ASP A 55 9.93 -9.57 24.71
N THR A 56 9.33 -8.39 24.89
CA THR A 56 8.09 -8.00 24.22
C THR A 56 8.35 -7.54 22.78
N SER A 57 9.58 -7.13 22.47
CA SER A 57 9.95 -6.67 21.13
C SER A 57 9.99 -7.78 20.10
N SER A 58 10.39 -9.00 20.47
CA SER A 58 10.55 -10.11 19.53
C SER A 58 9.21 -10.65 19.01
N ALA A 59 8.23 -10.86 19.89
CA ALA A 59 6.89 -11.32 19.51
C ALA A 59 6.14 -10.31 18.62
N SER A 60 6.24 -9.02 18.93
CA SER A 60 5.66 -7.96 18.10
C SER A 60 6.32 -7.85 16.72
N LEU A 61 7.65 -8.03 16.64
CA LEU A 61 8.36 -8.02 15.36
C LEU A 61 8.01 -9.23 14.49
N GLU A 62 7.83 -10.41 15.07
CA GLU A 62 7.39 -11.60 14.31
C GLU A 62 5.94 -11.49 13.83
N SER A 63 5.04 -10.92 14.65
CA SER A 63 3.68 -10.56 14.23
C SER A 63 3.72 -9.59 13.03
N LEU A 64 4.57 -8.56 13.10
CA LEU A 64 4.74 -7.58 12.02
C LEU A 64 5.20 -8.25 10.73
N LYS A 65 6.18 -9.15 10.78
CA LYS A 65 6.64 -9.90 9.59
C LYS A 65 5.53 -10.75 8.97
N SER A 66 4.74 -11.45 9.79
CA SER A 66 3.61 -12.26 9.31
C SER A 66 2.56 -11.39 8.62
N ASN A 67 2.18 -10.26 9.24
CA ASN A 67 1.17 -9.36 8.68
C ASN A 67 1.67 -8.58 7.48
N LEU A 68 2.98 -8.29 7.38
CA LEU A 68 3.59 -7.74 6.16
C LEU A 68 3.46 -8.70 4.98
N THR A 69 3.67 -10.00 5.22
CA THR A 69 3.52 -11.02 4.16
C THR A 69 2.08 -11.04 3.64
N GLU A 70 1.10 -10.96 4.54
CA GLU A 70 -0.32 -10.88 4.16
C GLU A 70 -0.66 -9.56 3.45
N LEU A 71 -0.11 -8.43 3.92
CA LEU A 71 -0.27 -7.13 3.26
C LEU A 71 0.33 -7.14 1.84
N GLU A 72 1.48 -7.77 1.63
CA GLU A 72 2.08 -7.93 0.31
C GLU A 72 1.19 -8.77 -0.59
N ARG A 73 0.70 -9.91 -0.10
CA ARG A 73 -0.22 -10.77 -0.86
C ARG A 73 -1.50 -10.05 -1.26
N LEU A 74 -2.10 -9.29 -0.33
CA LEU A 74 -3.28 -8.47 -0.60
C LEU A 74 -2.94 -7.34 -1.59
N ASN A 75 -1.77 -6.70 -1.46
CA ASN A 75 -1.38 -5.65 -2.39
C ASN A 75 -1.10 -6.18 -3.80
N GLU A 76 -0.53 -7.38 -3.96
CA GLU A 76 -0.32 -8.02 -5.26
C GLU A 76 -1.64 -8.25 -5.99
N GLN A 77 -2.67 -8.70 -5.28
CA GLN A 77 -4.02 -8.85 -5.83
C GLN A 77 -4.62 -7.49 -6.24
N LEU A 78 -4.43 -6.47 -5.40
CA LEU A 78 -4.89 -5.11 -5.67
C LEU A 78 -4.17 -4.50 -6.88
N LEU A 79 -2.86 -4.73 -6.98
CA LEU A 79 -2.02 -4.26 -8.07
C LEU A 79 -2.47 -4.87 -9.41
N ALA A 80 -2.68 -6.19 -9.47
CA ALA A 80 -3.16 -6.85 -10.67
C ALA A 80 -4.54 -6.32 -11.11
N MET A 81 -5.46 -6.12 -10.16
CA MET A 81 -6.78 -5.58 -10.45
C MET A 81 -6.71 -4.12 -10.94
N THR A 82 -5.94 -3.27 -10.28
CA THR A 82 -5.81 -1.86 -10.65
C THR A 82 -5.09 -1.68 -11.99
N GLU A 83 -4.10 -2.54 -12.28
CA GLU A 83 -3.46 -2.62 -13.60
C GLU A 83 -4.46 -2.99 -14.69
N GLN A 84 -5.26 -4.05 -14.47
CA GLN A 84 -6.27 -4.46 -15.42
C GLN A 84 -7.30 -3.35 -15.67
N ARG A 85 -7.83 -2.73 -14.60
CA ARG A 85 -8.78 -1.62 -14.70
C ARG A 85 -8.20 -0.44 -15.48
N TYR A 86 -6.93 -0.10 -15.23
CA TYR A 86 -6.26 0.99 -15.93
C TYR A 86 -6.01 0.65 -17.41
N SER A 87 -5.60 -0.58 -17.70
CA SER A 87 -5.44 -1.08 -19.06
C SER A 87 -6.77 -1.02 -19.82
N GLU A 88 -7.86 -1.52 -19.24
CA GLU A 88 -9.19 -1.49 -19.86
C GLU A 88 -9.68 -0.06 -20.11
N ALA A 89 -9.55 0.84 -19.13
CA ALA A 89 -9.96 2.24 -19.25
C ALA A 89 -9.19 3.01 -20.33
N THR A 90 -7.97 2.57 -20.65
CA THR A 90 -7.14 3.16 -21.72
C THR A 90 -7.23 2.39 -23.04
N GLY A 91 -8.09 1.38 -23.17
CA GLY A 91 -8.15 0.52 -24.36
C GLY A 91 -6.84 -0.23 -24.63
N ASN A 92 -6.14 -0.64 -23.56
CA ASN A 92 -4.80 -1.23 -23.54
C ASN A 92 -3.68 -0.30 -24.04
N ALA A 93 -3.89 1.02 -23.97
CA ALA A 93 -2.94 2.04 -24.42
C ALA A 93 -2.42 2.93 -23.28
N MET A 94 -2.10 2.33 -22.12
CA MET A 94 -1.63 3.05 -20.93
C MET A 94 -0.46 4.01 -21.22
N ALA A 95 0.54 3.59 -21.99
CA ALA A 95 1.68 4.44 -22.34
C ALA A 95 1.27 5.66 -23.20
N THR A 96 0.33 5.47 -24.13
CA THR A 96 -0.21 6.57 -24.94
C THR A 96 -0.98 7.55 -24.06
N PHE A 97 -1.82 7.05 -23.15
CA PHE A 97 -2.52 7.88 -22.16
C PHE A 97 -1.54 8.67 -21.28
N GLU A 98 -0.50 8.03 -20.75
CA GLU A 98 0.49 8.70 -19.90
C GLU A 98 1.29 9.78 -20.65
N SER A 99 1.41 9.66 -21.98
CA SER A 99 2.08 10.67 -22.82
C SER A 99 1.23 11.93 -23.09
N GLN A 100 -0.08 11.88 -22.81
CA GLN A 100 -0.97 13.03 -22.96
C GLN A 100 -0.66 14.12 -21.91
N SER A 101 -1.06 15.36 -22.18
CA SER A 101 -1.02 16.43 -21.17
C SER A 101 -1.95 16.14 -19.99
N LEU A 102 -1.66 16.71 -18.81
CA LEU A 102 -2.53 16.55 -17.64
C LEU A 102 -3.98 16.94 -17.92
N ASN A 103 -4.20 18.06 -18.63
CA ASN A 103 -5.55 18.48 -19.00
C ASN A 103 -6.27 17.41 -19.81
N GLN A 104 -5.60 16.79 -20.80
CA GLN A 104 -6.20 15.72 -21.59
C GLN A 104 -6.54 14.49 -20.73
N GLN A 105 -5.60 14.08 -19.86
CA GLN A 105 -5.84 12.96 -18.94
C GLN A 105 -7.05 13.22 -18.03
N LEU A 106 -7.22 14.45 -17.53
CA LEU A 106 -8.36 14.83 -16.68
C LEU A 106 -9.72 14.81 -17.40
N HIS A 107 -9.76 14.87 -18.75
CA HIS A 107 -11.01 14.70 -19.51
C HIS A 107 -11.41 13.23 -19.66
N GLU A 108 -10.47 12.30 -19.45
CA GLU A 108 -10.68 10.86 -19.51
C GLU A 108 -10.72 10.29 -18.07
N GLU A 109 -11.72 10.71 -17.29
CA GLU A 109 -11.80 10.47 -15.84
C GLU A 109 -11.54 9.01 -15.44
N GLN A 110 -12.16 8.04 -16.11
CA GLN A 110 -11.98 6.61 -15.77
C GLN A 110 -10.52 6.15 -15.91
N ALA A 111 -9.84 6.57 -16.98
CA ALA A 111 -8.44 6.24 -17.19
C ALA A 111 -7.53 6.98 -16.19
N TYR A 112 -7.88 8.22 -15.85
CA TYR A 112 -7.16 8.99 -14.84
C TYR A 112 -7.27 8.36 -13.44
N HIS A 113 -8.47 8.03 -12.97
CA HIS A 113 -8.65 7.35 -11.68
C HIS A 113 -8.00 5.96 -11.69
N GLY A 114 -8.12 5.20 -12.78
CA GLY A 114 -7.43 3.92 -12.95
C GLY A 114 -5.90 4.05 -12.83
N LYS A 115 -5.31 5.08 -13.44
CA LYS A 115 -3.89 5.41 -13.28
C LYS A 115 -3.52 5.69 -11.83
N ILE A 116 -4.30 6.53 -11.14
CA ILE A 116 -4.02 6.89 -9.75
C ILE A 116 -4.06 5.66 -8.85
N ASP A 117 -5.08 4.80 -8.98
CA ASP A 117 -5.18 3.56 -8.20
C ASP A 117 -4.03 2.59 -8.50
N PHE A 118 -3.65 2.43 -9.77
CA PHE A 118 -2.53 1.57 -10.16
C PHE A 118 -1.20 2.06 -9.58
N LYS A 119 -0.88 3.35 -9.76
CA LYS A 119 0.35 3.93 -9.19
C LYS A 119 0.34 3.89 -7.65
N SER A 120 -0.84 4.01 -7.04
CA SER A 120 -1.02 3.87 -5.58
C SER A 120 -0.67 2.46 -5.10
N SER A 121 -1.18 1.42 -5.76
CA SER A 121 -0.83 0.01 -5.48
C SER A 121 0.65 -0.29 -5.69
N GLN A 122 1.27 0.29 -6.73
CA GLN A 122 2.72 0.20 -6.93
C GLN A 122 3.48 0.84 -5.77
N LYS A 123 3.05 2.02 -5.32
CA LYS A 123 3.70 2.72 -4.23
C LYS A 123 3.56 1.98 -2.89
N LEU A 124 2.41 1.37 -2.66
CA LEU A 124 2.16 0.51 -1.52
C LEU A 124 3.14 -0.68 -1.53
N GLN A 125 3.34 -1.33 -2.68
CA GLN A 125 4.33 -2.41 -2.81
C GLN A 125 5.75 -1.96 -2.46
N GLU A 126 6.17 -0.79 -2.96
CA GLU A 126 7.50 -0.24 -2.67
C GLU A 126 7.71 -0.01 -1.17
N ASN A 127 6.70 0.53 -0.49
CA ASN A 127 6.78 0.83 0.94
C ASN A 127 6.78 -0.46 1.77
N LEU A 128 5.95 -1.45 1.43
CA LEU A 128 5.95 -2.77 2.10
C LEU A 128 7.32 -3.46 1.97
N LYS A 129 7.92 -3.45 0.77
CA LYS A 129 9.28 -3.99 0.54
C LYS A 129 10.33 -3.28 1.38
N LYS A 130 10.27 -1.96 1.50
CA LYS A 130 11.21 -1.19 2.35
C LYS A 130 11.07 -1.56 3.82
N ILE A 131 9.84 -1.76 4.31
CA ILE A 131 9.60 -2.22 5.67
C ILE A 131 10.23 -3.59 5.88
N GLN A 132 9.96 -4.54 4.99
CA GLN A 132 10.51 -5.91 5.08
C GLN A 132 12.04 -5.92 5.10
N GLN A 133 12.68 -5.17 4.20
CA GLN A 133 14.13 -5.01 4.15
C GLN A 133 14.72 -4.40 5.43
N ALA A 134 13.99 -3.50 6.08
CA ALA A 134 14.44 -2.87 7.31
C ALA A 134 14.30 -3.76 8.55
N LEU A 135 13.46 -4.79 8.48
CA LEU A 135 13.20 -5.76 9.55
C LEU A 135 13.92 -7.10 9.37
N THR A 136 14.69 -7.24 8.28
CA THR A 136 15.55 -8.39 7.98
C THR A 136 16.96 -8.14 8.52
#